data_AF-A0A1M2W2E2-F1
#
_entry.id   AF-A0A1M2W2E2-F1
#
_cell.length_a   1.000
_cell.length_b   1.000
_cell.length_c   1.000
_cell.angle_alpha   90.00
_cell.angle_beta   90.00
_cell.angle_gamma   90.00
#
_symmetry.space_group_name_H-M   'P 1'
#
loop_
_entity.id
_entity.type
_entity.pdbx_description
1 polymer ?
#
loop_
_entity_poly.entity_id
_entity_poly.type
_entity_poly.pdbx_seq_one_letter_code
_entity_poly.pdbx_strand_id
1 'polypeptide(L)'
;MDVSVSDSATGDGPGARQIEPPETFSPSATGPLKRSASQAFEDVPDGETSRKRIREDRSSPVREDVAVGGASADSTGALADNLEEELQCGCCSAIVYRPVVVAPSAPTTTRCDFCQVSFCGIGIPQRCIAAPLAIQHPHGFSDLSDLIQCGEVYDCFDGNTVEVDIMLDYLTAQGLSPRHIYREIVAHMQTQPRGFAPLIELDLFMDLHPVPGGIDPDPNAPRTRICRMCSAEVLLYGLRDWWIRERKKGFLEEHVMARPDCAQGGQCPRQKDHAHAKEFNHLIAPADAADAAPVPAPVPAPLREPNLASAADFPPLVPPPLEQPPLPLPVDEPGPSIPRPIIAHPPPPPALDVGIVAAYDAADFFSAPSSQDFRDEVDALL
;
A
#
# COMPACT_ATOMS: atom_id res chain seq x y z
N MET A 1 -5.67 -20.35 72.49
CA MET A 1 -6.91 -20.71 71.77
C MET A 1 -6.46 -21.19 70.42
N ASP A 2 -6.26 -22.50 70.33
CA ASP A 2 -5.87 -23.25 69.14
C ASP A 2 -6.92 -23.11 68.03
N VAL A 3 -6.45 -22.84 66.81
CA VAL A 3 -7.28 -22.95 65.61
C VAL A 3 -6.67 -24.03 64.74
N SER A 4 -7.40 -25.15 64.68
CA SER A 4 -7.05 -26.37 64.01
C SER A 4 -7.09 -26.22 62.48
N VAL A 5 -6.09 -26.81 61.85
CA VAL A 5 -5.98 -27.11 60.43
C VAL A 5 -6.91 -28.28 60.09
N SER A 6 -7.68 -28.15 59.01
CA SER A 6 -8.44 -29.25 58.41
C SER A 6 -8.02 -29.40 56.96
N ASP A 7 -7.27 -30.47 56.72
CA ASP A 7 -6.84 -31.02 55.45
C ASP A 7 -7.83 -32.12 55.02
N SER A 8 -8.27 -32.17 53.76
CA SER A 8 -9.13 -33.25 53.26
C SER A 8 -9.12 -33.38 51.73
N ALA A 9 -8.29 -34.34 51.30
CA ALA A 9 -8.61 -35.45 50.39
C ALA A 9 -9.01 -35.19 48.91
N THR A 10 -8.01 -35.41 48.06
CA THR A 10 -7.96 -36.40 46.96
C THR A 10 -9.28 -36.97 46.39
N GLY A 11 -9.47 -36.77 45.08
CA GLY A 11 -10.38 -37.56 44.24
C GLY A 11 -9.79 -37.77 42.84
N ASP A 12 -9.12 -38.90 42.65
CA ASP A 12 -8.72 -39.46 41.35
C ASP A 12 -9.92 -40.15 40.68
N GLY A 13 -10.04 -40.03 39.35
CA GLY A 13 -11.01 -40.77 38.56
C GLY A 13 -10.79 -40.61 37.04
N PRO A 14 -10.39 -41.67 36.30
CA PRO A 14 -10.00 -41.60 34.90
C PRO A 14 -11.18 -41.88 33.96
N GLY A 15 -11.21 -41.18 32.82
CA GLY A 15 -12.25 -41.34 31.80
C GLY A 15 -11.71 -41.15 30.39
N ALA A 16 -10.94 -42.13 29.92
CA ALA A 16 -10.54 -42.23 28.52
C ALA A 16 -11.75 -42.47 27.62
N ARG A 17 -11.93 -41.63 26.60
CA ARG A 17 -12.73 -41.95 25.41
C ARG A 17 -11.90 -41.67 24.17
N GLN A 18 -11.43 -42.77 23.57
CA GLN A 18 -10.93 -42.83 22.20
C GLN A 18 -12.11 -42.62 21.23
N ILE A 19 -11.94 -41.70 20.29
CA ILE A 19 -12.73 -41.62 19.05
C ILE A 19 -11.71 -41.31 17.93
N GLU A 20 -11.30 -42.33 17.17
CA GLU A 20 -10.97 -42.21 15.74
C GLU A 20 -12.29 -42.30 14.94
N PRO A 21 -12.43 -41.96 13.63
CA PRO A 21 -11.42 -41.88 12.53
C PRO A 21 -11.73 -40.70 11.54
N PRO A 22 -11.44 -40.69 10.22
CA PRO A 22 -10.50 -41.43 9.37
C PRO A 22 -9.60 -40.50 8.50
N GLU A 23 -8.82 -41.18 7.66
CA GLU A 23 -7.68 -40.77 6.85
C GLU A 23 -7.92 -39.79 5.69
N THR A 24 -6.81 -39.09 5.37
CA THR A 24 -6.31 -38.71 4.03
C THR A 24 -7.22 -38.00 3.04
N PHE A 25 -7.01 -36.70 2.86
CA PHE A 25 -6.86 -36.12 1.52
C PHE A 25 -5.83 -34.96 1.53
N SER A 26 -4.81 -35.10 0.70
CA SER A 26 -3.96 -34.05 0.12
C SER A 26 -3.69 -34.50 -1.33
N PRO A 27 -3.51 -33.59 -2.32
CA PRO A 27 -2.73 -32.36 -2.17
C PRO A 27 -3.24 -31.11 -2.93
N SER A 28 -2.56 -29.99 -2.65
CA SER A 28 -2.16 -28.89 -3.56
C SER A 28 -3.20 -28.13 -4.38
N ALA A 29 -3.28 -26.81 -4.11
CA ALA A 29 -2.98 -25.77 -5.11
C ALA A 29 -2.67 -24.43 -4.42
N THR A 30 -1.43 -23.98 -4.53
CA THR A 30 -1.02 -22.58 -4.39
C THR A 30 -1.54 -21.80 -5.59
N GLY A 31 -2.36 -20.76 -5.35
CA GLY A 31 -2.87 -19.85 -6.38
C GLY A 31 -2.65 -18.38 -5.98
N PRO A 32 -2.32 -17.49 -6.92
CA PRO A 32 -2.02 -16.08 -6.66
C PRO A 32 -3.32 -15.30 -6.38
N LEU A 33 -3.30 -14.44 -5.37
CA LEU A 33 -4.35 -13.45 -5.08
C LEU A 33 -4.44 -12.44 -6.23
N LYS A 34 -5.17 -12.78 -7.30
CA LYS A 34 -5.71 -11.83 -8.27
C LYS A 34 -7.19 -11.63 -7.96
N ARG A 35 -7.56 -10.46 -7.45
CA ARG A 35 -8.98 -10.07 -7.34
C ARG A 35 -9.42 -9.58 -8.73
N SER A 36 -10.22 -10.39 -9.44
CA SER A 36 -11.04 -9.90 -10.55
C SER A 36 -12.23 -9.15 -9.98
N ALA A 37 -12.43 -7.91 -10.45
CA ALA A 37 -13.65 -7.17 -10.23
C ALA A 37 -14.81 -7.79 -11.03
N SER A 38 -16.02 -7.68 -10.47
CA SER A 38 -17.36 -7.90 -11.05
C SER A 38 -17.82 -9.34 -11.36
N GLN A 39 -18.55 -9.93 -10.41
CA GLN A 39 -19.80 -10.67 -10.67
C GLN A 39 -20.77 -10.40 -9.51
N ALA A 40 -21.52 -9.31 -9.62
CA ALA A 40 -22.74 -9.09 -8.87
C ALA A 40 -23.82 -8.74 -9.90
N PHE A 41 -24.98 -9.40 -9.79
CA PHE A 41 -26.16 -9.36 -10.66
C PHE A 41 -26.19 -10.31 -11.86
N GLU A 42 -26.38 -11.61 -11.61
CA GLU A 42 -27.18 -12.48 -12.49
C GLU A 42 -28.07 -13.37 -11.63
N ASP A 43 -29.33 -12.96 -11.44
CA ASP A 43 -30.47 -13.83 -11.12
C ASP A 43 -31.75 -13.06 -11.50
N VAL A 44 -32.04 -13.03 -12.81
CA VAL A 44 -33.35 -12.65 -13.33
C VAL A 44 -33.91 -13.87 -14.05
N PRO A 45 -35.02 -14.46 -13.58
CA PRO A 45 -35.55 -15.67 -14.19
C PRO A 45 -36.18 -15.39 -15.56
N ASP A 46 -35.85 -16.27 -16.50
CA ASP A 46 -36.35 -16.33 -17.87
C ASP A 46 -37.88 -16.36 -17.93
N GLY A 47 -38.44 -15.40 -18.68
CA GLY A 47 -39.85 -15.31 -19.02
C GLY A 47 -40.02 -14.85 -20.47
N GLU A 48 -40.29 -15.82 -21.32
CA GLU A 48 -40.57 -15.77 -22.76
C GLU A 48 -41.31 -14.51 -23.27
N THR A 49 -40.89 -13.96 -24.41
CA THR A 49 -41.73 -13.82 -25.62
C THR A 49 -40.99 -13.21 -26.82
N SER A 50 -40.63 -14.08 -27.77
CA SER A 50 -41.01 -14.01 -29.19
C SER A 50 -41.22 -12.62 -29.84
N ARG A 51 -40.36 -12.25 -30.81
CA ARG A 51 -40.72 -12.11 -32.26
C ARG A 51 -39.62 -11.47 -33.15
N LYS A 52 -39.31 -12.24 -34.22
CA LYS A 52 -39.15 -11.89 -35.67
C LYS A 52 -37.94 -11.11 -36.21
N ARG A 53 -37.08 -11.89 -36.92
CA ARG A 53 -36.66 -11.84 -38.36
C ARG A 53 -36.25 -10.48 -38.98
N ILE A 54 -35.05 -10.44 -39.61
CA ILE A 54 -34.75 -10.44 -41.08
C ILE A 54 -33.20 -10.32 -41.27
N ARG A 55 -32.46 -11.26 -41.91
CA ARG A 55 -32.07 -11.37 -43.37
C ARG A 55 -31.44 -10.07 -43.92
N GLU A 56 -30.29 -9.95 -44.60
CA GLU A 56 -29.39 -10.76 -45.48
C GLU A 56 -27.96 -10.14 -45.41
N ASP A 57 -26.87 -10.91 -45.38
CA ASP A 57 -26.00 -11.35 -46.50
C ASP A 57 -25.56 -10.24 -47.48
N ARG A 58 -24.26 -9.85 -47.42
CA ARG A 58 -23.56 -9.30 -48.58
C ARG A 58 -22.03 -9.43 -48.47
N SER A 59 -21.50 -10.26 -49.34
CA SER A 59 -20.09 -10.57 -49.55
C SER A 59 -19.46 -9.69 -50.65
N SER A 60 -18.12 -9.57 -50.57
CA SER A 60 -17.14 -9.27 -51.64
C SER A 60 -16.80 -7.79 -51.91
N PRO A 61 -15.64 -7.46 -52.56
CA PRO A 61 -14.35 -8.17 -52.69
C PRO A 61 -13.11 -7.28 -52.40
N VAL A 62 -11.96 -7.96 -52.37
CA VAL A 62 -10.57 -7.48 -52.37
C VAL A 62 -10.29 -6.52 -53.53
N ARG A 63 -9.63 -5.39 -53.24
CA ARG A 63 -8.83 -4.60 -54.19
C ARG A 63 -7.49 -4.23 -53.56
N GLU A 64 -6.43 -4.75 -54.16
CA GLU A 64 -5.07 -4.23 -54.05
C GLU A 64 -5.00 -2.90 -54.81
N ASP A 65 -4.69 -1.81 -54.13
CA ASP A 65 -4.24 -0.57 -54.76
C ASP A 65 -3.03 -0.04 -54.00
N VAL A 66 -1.90 -0.01 -54.72
CA VAL A 66 -0.62 0.56 -54.36
C VAL A 66 -0.77 2.08 -54.34
N ALA A 67 -0.79 2.69 -53.16
CA ALA A 67 -0.83 4.14 -53.00
C ALA A 67 0.40 4.66 -52.25
N VAL A 68 1.12 5.50 -52.97
CA VAL A 68 2.30 6.27 -52.58
C VAL A 68 1.92 7.34 -51.55
N GLY A 69 2.57 7.31 -50.38
CA GLY A 69 2.99 8.48 -49.61
C GLY A 69 1.95 9.59 -49.36
N GLY A 70 0.80 9.26 -48.78
CA GLY A 70 -0.07 10.24 -48.11
C GLY A 70 0.12 10.17 -46.61
N ALA A 71 0.71 11.19 -45.99
CA ALA A 71 0.71 11.32 -44.52
C ALA A 71 -0.75 11.46 -44.06
N SER A 72 -1.30 10.37 -43.52
CA SER A 72 -2.70 10.30 -43.09
C SER A 72 -2.93 11.22 -41.90
N ALA A 73 -3.90 12.13 -42.03
CA ALA A 73 -4.33 13.05 -40.97
C ALA A 73 -4.90 12.32 -39.73
N ASP A 74 -5.18 11.02 -39.85
CA ASP A 74 -5.67 10.19 -38.75
C ASP A 74 -4.61 9.94 -37.66
N SER A 75 -3.31 10.11 -37.96
CA SER A 75 -2.25 9.88 -36.97
C SER A 75 -2.14 10.98 -35.90
N THR A 76 -2.64 12.19 -36.16
CA THR A 76 -2.52 13.32 -35.23
C THR A 76 -3.59 13.25 -34.13
N GLY A 77 -4.79 12.74 -34.44
CA GLY A 77 -5.85 12.55 -33.46
C GLY A 77 -5.43 11.55 -32.37
N ALA A 78 -4.86 10.41 -32.78
CA ALA A 78 -4.37 9.40 -31.85
C ALA A 78 -3.30 9.94 -30.88
N LEU A 79 -2.40 10.82 -31.34
CA LEU A 79 -1.39 11.42 -30.46
C LEU A 79 -2.02 12.38 -29.43
N ALA A 80 -3.04 13.14 -29.84
CA ALA A 80 -3.73 14.07 -28.96
C ALA A 80 -4.52 13.34 -27.87
N ASP A 81 -5.21 12.25 -28.23
CA ASP A 81 -5.98 11.44 -27.28
C ASP A 81 -5.08 10.76 -26.25
N ASN A 82 -3.92 10.22 -26.68
CA ASN A 82 -2.92 9.66 -25.76
C ASN A 82 -2.35 10.72 -24.81
N LEU A 83 -2.12 11.94 -25.30
CA LEU A 83 -1.63 13.05 -24.47
C LEU A 83 -2.70 13.52 -23.48
N GLU A 84 -3.98 13.54 -23.88
CA GLU A 84 -5.07 13.90 -22.98
C GLU A 84 -5.22 12.90 -21.83
N GLU A 85 -5.07 11.60 -22.12
CA GLU A 85 -5.10 10.55 -21.10
C GLU A 85 -3.93 10.66 -20.10
N GLU A 86 -2.72 10.95 -20.60
CA GLU A 86 -1.52 11.11 -19.75
C GLU A 86 -1.58 12.36 -18.85
N LEU A 87 -2.34 13.38 -19.23
CA LEU A 87 -2.42 14.65 -18.53
C LEU A 87 -3.56 14.72 -17.49
N GLN A 88 -4.22 13.64 -17.13
CA GLN A 88 -5.32 13.69 -16.15
C GLN A 88 -4.81 13.73 -14.68
N CYS A 89 -5.28 14.67 -13.82
CA CYS A 89 -4.94 14.60 -12.37
C CYS A 89 -5.64 13.37 -11.78
N GLY A 90 -4.86 12.45 -11.22
CA GLY A 90 -5.38 11.21 -10.59
C GLY A 90 -6.33 11.42 -9.40
N CYS A 91 -6.39 12.63 -8.83
CA CYS A 91 -7.34 13.00 -7.79
C CYS A 91 -8.58 13.76 -8.32
N CYS A 92 -8.45 14.53 -9.40
CA CYS A 92 -9.55 15.38 -9.90
C CYS A 92 -10.37 14.70 -10.99
N SER A 93 -9.81 13.73 -11.71
CA SER A 93 -10.52 12.93 -12.71
C SER A 93 -11.74 12.22 -12.14
N ALA A 94 -11.70 11.83 -10.86
CA ALA A 94 -12.81 11.16 -10.18
C ALA A 94 -13.96 12.11 -9.77
N ILE A 95 -13.73 13.42 -9.68
CA ILE A 95 -14.65 14.36 -9.01
C ILE A 95 -15.43 15.22 -9.99
N VAL A 96 -14.91 15.45 -11.20
CA VAL A 96 -15.46 16.45 -12.11
C VAL A 96 -15.89 15.78 -13.42
N TYR A 97 -17.11 16.10 -13.88
CA TYR A 97 -17.61 15.76 -15.23
C TYR A 97 -16.73 16.28 -16.38
N ARG A 98 -15.70 17.08 -16.09
CA ARG A 98 -14.68 17.55 -17.03
C ARG A 98 -13.28 17.24 -16.48
N PRO A 99 -12.46 16.48 -17.22
CA PRO A 99 -11.11 16.15 -16.77
C PRO A 99 -10.28 17.41 -16.60
N VAL A 100 -9.64 17.54 -15.43
CA VAL A 100 -8.66 18.60 -15.19
C VAL A 100 -7.35 18.17 -15.85
N VAL A 101 -7.02 18.83 -16.95
CA VAL A 101 -5.74 18.66 -17.66
C VAL A 101 -4.63 19.29 -16.81
N VAL A 102 -3.65 18.48 -16.46
CA VAL A 102 -2.46 18.85 -15.71
C VAL A 102 -1.48 19.52 -16.68
N ALA A 103 -0.85 20.60 -16.24
CA ALA A 103 0.33 21.14 -16.92
C ALA A 103 1.57 20.55 -16.24
N PRO A 104 2.34 19.63 -16.88
CA PRO A 104 3.46 18.93 -16.24
C PRO A 104 4.53 19.89 -15.71
N SER A 105 4.74 21.00 -16.42
CA SER A 105 5.72 22.02 -16.07
C SER A 105 5.21 23.06 -15.07
N ALA A 106 3.97 22.94 -14.59
CA ALA A 106 3.47 23.85 -13.57
C ALA A 106 4.17 23.56 -12.23
N PRO A 107 4.61 24.59 -11.48
CA PRO A 107 5.35 24.41 -10.24
C PRO A 107 4.55 23.71 -9.13
N THR A 108 3.22 23.71 -9.25
CA THR A 108 2.31 23.01 -8.33
C THR A 108 2.08 21.55 -8.70
N THR A 109 2.41 21.16 -9.93
CA THR A 109 2.24 19.78 -10.39
C THR A 109 3.28 18.88 -9.74
N THR A 110 2.82 17.76 -9.21
CA THR A 110 3.67 16.74 -8.58
C THR A 110 3.33 15.37 -9.15
N ARG A 111 4.30 14.48 -9.21
CA ARG A 111 4.14 13.10 -9.67
C ARG A 111 4.45 12.15 -8.52
N CYS A 112 3.68 11.09 -8.39
CA CYS A 112 3.93 10.03 -7.41
C CYS A 112 5.03 9.10 -7.94
N ASP A 113 6.06 8.82 -7.14
CA ASP A 113 7.17 7.95 -7.57
C ASP A 113 6.77 6.45 -7.57
N PHE A 114 5.56 6.11 -7.12
CA PHE A 114 5.06 4.74 -6.99
C PHE A 114 4.09 4.40 -8.13
N CYS A 115 2.91 5.02 -8.16
CA CYS A 115 1.94 4.82 -9.24
C CYS A 115 2.23 5.64 -10.50
N GLN A 116 3.24 6.51 -10.48
CA GLN A 116 3.64 7.36 -11.61
C GLN A 116 2.56 8.36 -12.11
N VAL A 117 1.43 8.46 -11.42
CA VAL A 117 0.34 9.39 -11.73
C VAL A 117 0.70 10.83 -11.32
N SER A 118 0.26 11.79 -12.12
CA SER A 118 0.46 13.23 -11.90
C SER A 118 -0.73 13.87 -11.16
N PHE A 119 -0.44 14.90 -10.36
CA PHE A 119 -1.37 15.63 -9.53
C PHE A 119 -1.16 17.14 -9.70
N CYS A 120 -2.21 17.89 -10.05
CA CYS A 120 -2.14 19.32 -10.37
C CYS A 120 -1.81 20.28 -9.22
N GLY A 121 -2.01 19.88 -7.95
CA GLY A 121 -1.79 20.75 -6.78
C GLY A 121 -2.87 21.79 -6.53
N ILE A 122 -3.84 21.97 -7.43
CA ILE A 122 -4.79 23.10 -7.43
C ILE A 122 -6.22 22.66 -7.11
N GLY A 123 -6.73 21.61 -7.76
CA GLY A 123 -8.16 21.29 -7.77
C GLY A 123 -8.73 20.96 -6.38
N ILE A 124 -7.93 20.34 -5.51
CA ILE A 124 -8.26 20.19 -4.09
C ILE A 124 -7.01 20.54 -3.27
N PRO A 125 -7.01 21.71 -2.61
CA PRO A 125 -5.89 22.11 -1.77
C PRO A 125 -5.50 21.00 -0.79
N GLN A 126 -4.20 20.72 -0.68
CA GLN A 126 -3.61 19.68 0.17
C GLN A 126 -3.95 18.22 -0.18
N ARG A 127 -4.81 17.94 -1.18
CA ARG A 127 -5.18 16.55 -1.55
C ARG A 127 -4.73 16.10 -2.94
N CYS A 128 -4.83 16.93 -4.00
CA CYS A 128 -4.27 16.58 -5.32
C CYS A 128 -2.76 16.92 -5.31
N ILE A 129 -1.96 16.23 -4.48
CA ILE A 129 -0.49 16.35 -4.42
C ILE A 129 0.18 15.01 -4.08
N ALA A 130 1.29 14.70 -4.75
CA ALA A 130 2.26 13.71 -4.29
C ALA A 130 3.25 14.37 -3.33
N ALA A 131 3.01 14.19 -2.03
CA ALA A 131 3.81 14.80 -0.98
C ALA A 131 5.08 13.98 -0.69
N PRO A 132 6.11 14.57 -0.03
CA PRO A 132 7.24 13.81 0.47
C PRO A 132 6.80 12.65 1.37
N LEU A 133 7.46 11.48 1.20
CA LEU A 133 7.16 10.24 1.93
C LEU A 133 6.94 10.45 3.43
N ALA A 134 7.82 11.21 4.09
CA ALA A 134 7.81 11.42 5.53
C ALA A 134 6.62 12.23 6.06
N ILE A 135 5.94 13.01 5.22
CA ILE A 135 4.85 13.91 5.64
C ILE A 135 3.50 13.55 5.04
N GLN A 136 3.44 12.63 4.08
CA GLN A 136 2.19 12.23 3.44
C GLN A 136 1.19 11.69 4.47
N HIS A 137 -0.09 11.87 4.14
CA HIS A 137 -1.22 11.36 4.91
C HIS A 137 -1.95 10.25 4.13
N PRO A 138 -1.93 8.99 4.63
CA PRO A 138 -2.65 7.88 4.01
C PRO A 138 -4.12 8.20 3.73
N HIS A 139 -4.60 7.80 2.56
CA HIS A 139 -6.00 7.96 2.20
C HIS A 139 -6.88 7.09 3.12
N GLY A 140 -7.97 7.66 3.65
CA GLY A 140 -8.90 6.92 4.49
C GLY A 140 -8.37 6.50 5.87
N PHE A 141 -7.27 7.09 6.37
CA PHE A 141 -6.72 6.81 7.72
C PHE A 141 -6.34 8.09 8.45
N SER A 142 -7.32 8.97 8.68
CA SER A 142 -7.16 10.24 9.38
C SER A 142 -7.04 10.05 10.89
N ASP A 143 -7.76 9.08 11.42
CA ASP A 143 -7.80 8.76 12.84
C ASP A 143 -7.98 7.25 13.07
N LEU A 144 -8.16 6.86 14.33
CA LEU A 144 -8.34 5.46 14.71
C LEU A 144 -9.71 4.89 14.28
N SER A 145 -10.75 5.72 14.17
CA SER A 145 -12.08 5.29 13.76
C SER A 145 -12.06 4.81 12.31
N ASP A 146 -11.34 5.53 11.46
CA ASP A 146 -11.05 5.14 10.08
C ASP A 146 -10.35 3.77 10.01
N LEU A 147 -9.36 3.53 10.89
CA LEU A 147 -8.64 2.24 10.96
C LEU A 147 -9.55 1.09 11.39
N ILE A 148 -10.44 1.32 12.36
CA ILE A 148 -11.42 0.34 12.86
C ILE A 148 -12.43 -0.04 11.77
N GLN A 149 -12.86 0.92 10.95
CA GLN A 149 -13.86 0.68 9.90
C GLN A 149 -13.27 0.04 8.64
N CYS A 150 -11.94 0.04 8.50
CA CYS A 150 -11.27 -0.49 7.33
C CYS A 150 -11.15 -2.02 7.39
N GLY A 151 -11.93 -2.72 6.57
CA GLY A 151 -11.88 -4.20 6.47
C GLY A 151 -10.50 -4.75 6.09
N GLU A 152 -9.72 -4.00 5.30
CA GLU A 152 -8.38 -4.42 4.86
C GLU A 152 -7.37 -4.51 6.01
N VAL A 153 -7.60 -3.75 7.10
CA VAL A 153 -6.81 -3.90 8.32
C VAL A 153 -6.96 -5.31 8.88
N TYR A 154 -8.17 -5.86 8.90
CA TYR A 154 -8.42 -7.23 9.36
C TYR A 154 -7.81 -8.27 8.42
N ASP A 155 -7.80 -8.01 7.11
CA ASP A 155 -7.13 -8.86 6.12
C ASP A 155 -5.60 -8.91 6.35
N CYS A 156 -4.98 -7.81 6.78
CA CYS A 156 -3.55 -7.77 7.13
C CYS A 156 -3.20 -8.74 8.27
N PHE A 157 -4.18 -9.10 9.09
CA PHE A 157 -4.07 -10.05 10.21
C PHE A 157 -4.72 -11.40 9.89
N ASP A 158 -4.91 -11.75 8.61
CA ASP A 158 -5.52 -13.01 8.18
C ASP A 158 -6.90 -13.26 8.80
N GLY A 159 -7.64 -12.19 9.13
CA GLY A 159 -8.94 -12.22 9.80
C GLY A 159 -8.89 -12.49 11.32
N ASN A 160 -7.71 -12.40 11.94
CA ASN A 160 -7.55 -12.52 13.39
C ASN A 160 -7.98 -11.24 14.10
N THR A 161 -9.27 -11.14 14.45
CA THR A 161 -9.83 -9.94 15.10
C THR A 161 -9.23 -9.69 16.48
N VAL A 162 -8.80 -10.72 17.20
CA VAL A 162 -8.22 -10.59 18.54
C VAL A 162 -6.90 -9.81 18.49
N GLU A 163 -6.03 -10.11 17.52
CA GLU A 163 -4.77 -9.36 17.36
C GLU A 163 -5.01 -7.91 16.92
N VAL A 164 -6.03 -7.68 16.08
CA VAL A 164 -6.44 -6.33 15.68
C VAL A 164 -6.94 -5.53 16.88
N ASP A 165 -7.81 -6.11 17.71
CA ASP A 165 -8.33 -5.46 18.91
C ASP A 165 -7.20 -5.10 19.89
N ILE A 166 -6.27 -6.03 20.15
CA ILE A 166 -5.09 -5.75 21.00
C ILE A 166 -4.25 -4.61 20.42
N MET A 167 -4.03 -4.58 19.10
CA MET A 167 -3.31 -3.49 18.44
C MET A 167 -4.05 -2.16 18.61
N LEU A 168 -5.37 -2.13 18.40
CA LEU A 168 -6.18 -0.91 18.52
C LEU A 168 -6.21 -0.37 19.96
N ASP A 169 -6.31 -1.25 20.95
CA ASP A 169 -6.23 -0.89 22.37
C ASP A 169 -4.86 -0.27 22.68
N TYR A 170 -3.78 -0.87 22.17
CA TYR A 170 -2.43 -0.32 22.30
C TYR A 170 -2.31 1.07 21.66
N LEU A 171 -2.80 1.25 20.43
CA LEU A 171 -2.79 2.54 19.73
C LEU A 171 -3.54 3.61 20.52
N THR A 172 -4.70 3.25 21.08
CA THR A 172 -5.51 4.13 21.93
C THR A 172 -4.76 4.52 23.20
N ALA A 173 -4.19 3.54 23.91
CA ALA A 173 -3.46 3.75 25.15
C ALA A 173 -2.21 4.61 24.97
N GLN A 174 -1.51 4.46 23.85
CA GLN A 174 -0.30 5.22 23.52
C GLN A 174 -0.57 6.54 22.77
N GLY A 175 -1.83 6.81 22.40
CA GLY A 175 -2.18 7.99 21.61
C GLY A 175 -1.52 8.01 20.22
N LEU A 176 -1.28 6.84 19.63
CA LEU A 176 -0.65 6.71 18.32
C LEU A 176 -1.70 6.84 17.22
N SER A 177 -1.38 7.65 16.21
CA SER A 177 -2.23 7.83 15.03
C SER A 177 -1.77 6.94 13.87
N PRO A 178 -2.65 6.59 12.91
CA PRO A 178 -2.23 5.86 11.71
C PRO A 178 -1.11 6.56 10.93
N ARG A 179 -1.08 7.90 10.95
CA ARG A 179 0.00 8.69 10.36
C ARG A 179 1.34 8.45 11.04
N HIS A 180 1.36 8.24 12.36
CA HIS A 180 2.57 7.89 13.08
C HIS A 180 3.08 6.51 12.65
N ILE A 181 2.20 5.51 12.63
CA ILE A 181 2.51 4.14 12.19
C ILE A 181 3.11 4.15 10.77
N TYR A 182 2.46 4.85 9.84
CA TYR A 182 2.92 5.00 8.47
C TYR A 182 4.35 5.57 8.40
N ARG A 183 4.67 6.60 9.20
CA ARG A 183 6.02 7.20 9.23
C ARG A 183 7.07 6.21 9.71
N GLU A 184 6.74 5.39 10.71
CA GLU A 184 7.64 4.35 11.20
C GLU A 184 7.85 3.23 10.17
N ILE A 185 6.79 2.83 9.47
CA ILE A 185 6.86 1.87 8.35
C ILE A 185 7.78 2.39 7.25
N VAL A 186 7.57 3.64 6.81
CA VAL A 186 8.41 4.28 5.79
C VAL A 186 9.87 4.35 6.22
N ALA A 187 10.13 4.78 7.46
CA ALA A 187 11.47 4.86 8.00
C ALA A 187 12.13 3.46 8.02
N HIS A 188 11.39 2.44 8.45
CA HIS A 188 11.88 1.07 8.45
C HIS A 188 12.19 0.57 7.04
N MET A 189 11.28 0.74 6.07
CA MET A 189 11.50 0.34 4.67
C MET A 189 12.73 1.02 4.07
N GLN A 190 12.96 2.31 4.36
CA GLN A 190 14.16 3.03 3.91
C GLN A 190 15.47 2.48 4.48
N THR A 191 15.43 1.82 5.64
CA THR A 191 16.61 1.14 6.20
C THR A 191 16.85 -0.26 5.62
N GLN A 192 15.85 -0.84 4.94
CA GLN A 192 15.99 -2.15 4.32
C GLN A 192 16.83 -2.06 3.04
N PRO A 193 17.68 -3.05 2.73
CA PRO A 193 18.55 -3.03 1.56
C PRO A 193 17.78 -2.98 0.24
N ARG A 194 16.55 -3.51 0.22
CA ARG A 194 15.67 -3.50 -0.96
C ARG A 194 14.68 -2.32 -0.96
N GLY A 195 14.69 -1.47 0.06
CA GLY A 195 13.80 -0.31 0.14
C GLY A 195 12.33 -0.67 -0.09
N PHE A 196 11.73 0.00 -1.08
CA PHE A 196 10.34 -0.22 -1.51
C PHE A 196 10.18 -1.22 -2.66
N ALA A 197 11.27 -1.79 -3.20
CA ALA A 197 11.22 -2.68 -4.35
C ALA A 197 10.22 -3.85 -4.19
N PRO A 198 10.11 -4.52 -3.02
CA PRO A 198 9.13 -5.60 -2.85
C PRO A 198 7.68 -5.17 -3.07
N LEU A 199 7.30 -3.93 -2.76
CA LEU A 199 5.93 -3.45 -2.96
C LEU A 199 5.66 -3.16 -4.45
N ILE A 200 6.68 -2.70 -5.18
CA ILE A 200 6.61 -2.44 -6.62
C ILE A 200 6.53 -3.77 -7.38
N GLU A 201 7.32 -4.77 -7.01
CA GLU A 201 7.32 -6.12 -7.62
C GLU A 201 6.00 -6.87 -7.40
N LEU A 202 5.25 -6.52 -6.36
CA LEU A 202 3.92 -7.05 -6.09
C LEU A 202 2.81 -6.30 -6.86
N ASP A 203 3.17 -5.31 -7.68
CA ASP A 203 2.25 -4.48 -8.44
C ASP A 203 1.19 -3.79 -7.56
N LEU A 204 1.51 -3.49 -6.28
CA LEU A 204 0.56 -2.91 -5.31
C LEU A 204 0.03 -1.53 -5.71
N PHE A 205 0.72 -0.85 -6.63
CA PHE A 205 0.40 0.53 -7.01
C PHE A 205 -0.28 0.64 -8.37
N MET A 206 -0.60 -0.48 -9.01
CA MET A 206 -1.35 -0.52 -10.26
C MET A 206 -2.84 -0.31 -10.00
N ASP A 207 -3.54 0.36 -10.93
CA ASP A 207 -5.00 0.55 -10.93
C ASP A 207 -5.61 1.21 -9.68
N LEU A 208 -4.79 1.86 -8.84
CA LEU A 208 -5.27 2.62 -7.68
C LEU A 208 -6.06 3.88 -8.08
N HIS A 209 -5.79 4.40 -9.27
CA HIS A 209 -6.45 5.59 -9.79
C HIS A 209 -7.29 5.23 -11.03
N PRO A 210 -8.35 6.00 -11.33
CA PRO A 210 -9.13 5.78 -12.56
C PRO A 210 -8.40 6.22 -13.83
N VAL A 211 -7.11 6.54 -13.72
CA VAL A 211 -6.23 6.95 -14.81
C VAL A 211 -5.08 5.95 -14.87
N PRO A 212 -4.59 5.59 -16.07
CA PRO A 212 -3.47 4.67 -16.17
C PRO A 212 -2.26 5.16 -15.39
N GLY A 213 -1.60 4.25 -14.69
CA GLY A 213 -0.28 4.52 -14.12
C GLY A 213 0.73 4.78 -15.24
N GLY A 214 1.68 5.66 -14.98
CA GLY A 214 2.84 5.83 -15.87
C GLY A 214 3.81 4.65 -15.76
N ILE A 215 4.64 4.45 -16.78
CA ILE A 215 5.74 3.48 -16.73
C ILE A 215 6.81 4.02 -15.77
N ASP A 216 7.24 3.20 -14.82
CA ASP A 216 8.36 3.52 -13.93
C ASP A 216 9.68 3.41 -14.72
N PRO A 217 10.39 4.53 -14.96
CA PRO A 217 11.58 4.51 -15.80
C PRO A 217 12.76 3.77 -15.15
N ASP A 218 12.78 3.70 -13.81
CA ASP A 218 13.83 3.01 -13.06
C ASP A 218 13.27 2.50 -11.71
N PRO A 219 13.02 1.18 -11.59
CA PRO A 219 12.61 0.52 -10.35
C PRO A 219 13.56 0.73 -9.16
N ASN A 220 14.84 1.07 -9.41
CA ASN A 220 15.84 1.30 -8.38
C ASN A 220 16.01 2.78 -8.01
N ALA A 221 15.31 3.69 -8.70
CA ALA A 221 15.39 5.11 -8.40
C ALA A 221 14.94 5.41 -6.97
N PRO A 222 15.58 6.39 -6.29
CA PRO A 222 15.19 6.78 -4.95
C PRO A 222 13.74 7.33 -4.96
N ARG A 223 12.86 6.68 -4.20
CA ARG A 223 11.49 7.12 -3.99
C ARG A 223 11.45 8.24 -2.96
N THR A 224 10.88 9.38 -3.31
CA THR A 224 10.84 10.58 -2.46
C THR A 224 9.45 11.12 -2.27
N ARG A 225 8.57 10.99 -3.27
CA ARG A 225 7.20 11.49 -3.30
C ARG A 225 6.20 10.36 -3.50
N ILE A 226 5.08 10.47 -2.81
CA ILE A 226 4.02 9.46 -2.80
C ILE A 226 2.65 10.14 -2.77
N CYS A 227 1.65 9.59 -3.47
CA CYS A 227 0.28 10.07 -3.37
C CYS A 227 -0.43 9.45 -2.14
N ARG A 228 -1.61 9.98 -1.79
CA ARG A 228 -2.35 9.51 -0.62
C ARG A 228 -2.79 8.04 -0.71
N MET A 229 -3.15 7.58 -1.91
CA MET A 229 -3.59 6.19 -2.13
C MET A 229 -2.41 5.22 -2.01
N CYS A 230 -1.29 5.46 -2.70
CA CYS A 230 -0.09 4.64 -2.52
C CYS A 230 0.41 4.63 -1.06
N SER A 231 0.28 5.74 -0.31
CA SER A 231 0.65 5.72 1.12
C SER A 231 -0.28 4.89 1.99
N ALA A 232 -1.54 4.69 1.59
CA ALA A 232 -2.45 3.76 2.25
C ALA A 232 -2.00 2.30 2.01
N GLU A 233 -1.64 1.95 0.77
CA GLU A 233 -1.09 0.64 0.45
C GLU A 233 0.20 0.33 1.24
N VAL A 234 1.11 1.32 1.34
CA VAL A 234 2.33 1.18 2.14
C VAL A 234 2.01 0.96 3.62
N LEU A 235 1.03 1.69 4.16
CA LEU A 235 0.58 1.51 5.55
C LEU A 235 0.04 0.10 5.76
N LEU A 236 -0.89 -0.35 4.92
CA LEU A 236 -1.53 -1.67 5.05
C LEU A 236 -0.52 -2.81 4.90
N TYR A 237 0.32 -2.76 3.86
CA TYR A 237 1.39 -3.74 3.64
C TYR A 237 2.32 -3.87 4.86
N GLY A 238 2.73 -2.74 5.44
CA GLY A 238 3.66 -2.70 6.55
C GLY A 238 3.03 -2.89 7.94
N LEU A 239 1.70 -2.88 8.06
CA LEU A 239 1.01 -2.79 9.36
C LEU A 239 1.31 -4.00 10.26
N ARG A 240 1.22 -5.21 9.71
CA ARG A 240 1.48 -6.45 10.47
C ARG A 240 2.94 -6.52 10.96
N ASP A 241 3.90 -6.24 10.07
CA ASP A 241 5.33 -6.25 10.43
C ASP A 241 5.67 -5.16 11.45
N TRP A 242 5.13 -3.96 11.26
CA TRP A 242 5.24 -2.89 12.24
C TRP A 242 4.73 -3.34 13.61
N TRP A 243 3.56 -3.97 13.66
CA TRP A 243 2.99 -4.44 14.91
C TRP A 243 3.86 -5.50 15.58
N ILE A 244 4.39 -6.48 14.83
CA ILE A 244 5.35 -7.47 15.34
C ILE A 244 6.56 -6.79 16.00
N ARG A 245 7.14 -5.76 15.37
CA ARG A 245 8.26 -4.99 15.93
C ARG A 245 7.85 -4.19 17.16
N GLU A 246 6.67 -3.62 17.17
CA GLU A 246 6.14 -2.85 18.31
C GLU A 246 5.98 -3.74 19.54
N ARG A 247 5.47 -4.96 19.37
CA ARG A 247 5.32 -5.95 20.46
C ARG A 247 6.65 -6.28 21.12
N LYS A 248 7.75 -6.36 20.35
CA LYS A 248 9.09 -6.62 20.90
C LYS A 248 9.59 -5.54 21.87
N LYS A 249 9.02 -4.32 21.83
CA LYS A 249 9.40 -3.24 22.75
C LYS A 249 8.92 -3.51 24.19
N GLY A 250 7.97 -4.43 24.39
CA GLY A 250 7.54 -4.88 25.73
C GLY A 250 6.61 -3.92 26.48
N PHE A 251 5.93 -3.01 25.78
CA PHE A 251 4.96 -2.07 26.37
C PHE A 251 3.53 -2.61 26.45
N LEU A 252 3.32 -3.88 26.09
CA LEU A 252 2.02 -4.53 26.14
C LEU A 252 1.72 -5.11 27.52
N GLU A 253 0.44 -5.33 27.79
CA GLU A 253 0.01 -5.99 29.02
C GLU A 253 0.60 -7.39 29.15
N GLU A 254 0.98 -7.75 30.38
CA GLU A 254 1.66 -9.01 30.68
C GLU A 254 0.86 -10.23 30.19
N HIS A 255 -0.47 -10.20 30.32
CA HIS A 255 -1.33 -11.30 29.88
C HIS A 255 -1.31 -11.51 28.36
N VAL A 256 -1.11 -10.44 27.56
CA VAL A 256 -0.97 -10.54 26.10
C VAL A 256 0.38 -11.12 25.74
N MET A 257 1.44 -10.69 26.43
CA MET A 257 2.81 -11.15 26.20
C MET A 257 3.05 -12.58 26.71
N ALA A 258 2.28 -13.04 27.69
CA ALA A 258 2.35 -14.39 28.24
C ALA A 258 1.63 -15.45 27.38
N ARG A 259 0.91 -15.05 26.32
CA ARG A 259 0.24 -15.98 25.41
C ARG A 259 1.27 -16.86 24.71
N PRO A 260 1.17 -18.20 24.79
CA PRO A 260 2.09 -19.09 24.09
C PRO A 260 1.97 -18.92 22.57
N ASP A 261 3.10 -19.04 21.88
CA ASP A 261 3.11 -19.03 20.42
C ASP A 261 2.32 -20.22 19.86
N CYS A 262 1.49 -19.95 18.85
CA CYS A 262 0.79 -20.99 18.13
C CYS A 262 1.79 -21.90 17.41
N ALA A 263 1.65 -23.22 17.54
CA ALA A 263 2.54 -24.17 16.85
C ALA A 263 2.49 -24.05 15.31
N GLN A 264 1.40 -23.52 14.75
CA GLN A 264 1.23 -23.26 13.32
C GLN A 264 1.60 -21.83 12.91
N GLY A 265 1.99 -21.00 13.88
CA GLY A 265 2.37 -19.60 13.70
C GLY A 265 1.34 -18.74 12.98
N GLY A 266 1.83 -17.77 12.21
CA GLY A 266 0.99 -16.81 11.50
C GLY A 266 0.16 -17.39 10.35
N GLN A 267 0.35 -18.66 10.00
CA GLN A 267 -0.43 -19.37 8.96
C GLN A 267 -1.51 -20.29 9.56
N CYS A 268 -1.76 -20.20 10.87
CA CYS A 268 -2.77 -21.02 11.53
C CYS A 268 -4.17 -20.74 10.95
N PRO A 269 -4.87 -21.73 10.34
CA PRO A 269 -6.23 -21.52 9.83
C PRO A 269 -7.23 -21.24 10.95
N ARG A 270 -6.92 -21.65 12.19
CA ARG A 270 -7.75 -21.39 13.38
C ARG A 270 -7.54 -20.00 13.96
N GLN A 271 -6.66 -19.16 13.42
CA GLN A 271 -6.50 -17.79 13.94
C GLN A 271 -7.73 -16.90 13.73
N LYS A 272 -8.67 -17.32 12.88
CA LYS A 272 -10.00 -16.70 12.71
C LYS A 272 -11.00 -17.12 13.80
N ASP A 273 -10.74 -18.22 14.50
CA ASP A 273 -11.56 -18.68 15.62
C ASP A 273 -11.19 -17.87 16.86
N HIS A 274 -12.13 -17.05 17.34
CA HIS A 274 -11.91 -16.09 18.41
C HIS A 274 -11.43 -16.74 19.72
N ALA A 275 -11.89 -17.95 20.05
CA ALA A 275 -11.42 -18.67 21.24
C ALA A 275 -9.95 -19.07 21.12
N HIS A 276 -9.57 -19.69 19.99
CA HIS A 276 -8.18 -20.05 19.71
C HIS A 276 -7.26 -18.84 19.64
N ALA A 277 -7.70 -17.78 18.97
CA ALA A 277 -6.97 -16.53 18.85
C ALA A 277 -6.71 -15.88 20.22
N LYS A 278 -7.63 -15.96 21.18
CA LYS A 278 -7.38 -15.47 22.54
C LYS A 278 -6.30 -16.25 23.28
N GLU A 279 -6.24 -17.56 23.09
CA GLU A 279 -5.33 -18.44 23.82
C GLU A 279 -3.89 -18.41 23.28
N PHE A 280 -3.72 -18.28 21.97
CA PHE A 280 -2.41 -18.46 21.31
C PHE A 280 -1.99 -17.23 20.52
N ASN A 281 -0.71 -16.89 20.57
CA ASN A 281 -0.10 -15.82 19.77
C ASN A 281 0.13 -16.28 18.31
N HIS A 282 -0.34 -15.49 17.33
CA HIS A 282 -0.12 -15.73 15.89
C HIS A 282 0.85 -14.74 15.24
N LEU A 283 1.29 -13.72 15.97
CA LEU A 283 2.26 -12.74 15.53
C LEU A 283 3.65 -13.12 16.02
N ILE A 284 4.19 -14.16 15.39
CA ILE A 284 5.51 -14.68 15.72
C ILE A 284 6.54 -13.88 14.93
N ALA A 285 7.43 -13.21 15.65
CA ALA A 285 8.54 -12.54 15.01
C ALA A 285 9.44 -13.57 14.33
N PRO A 286 9.95 -13.30 13.11
CA PRO A 286 11.05 -14.08 12.58
C PRO A 286 12.17 -14.13 13.62
N ALA A 287 12.73 -15.31 13.86
CA ALA A 287 13.90 -15.44 14.71
C ALA A 287 14.95 -14.48 14.17
N ASP A 288 15.37 -13.51 15.00
CA ASP A 288 16.30 -12.49 14.55
C ASP A 288 17.55 -13.21 14.02
N ALA A 289 17.97 -12.90 12.80
CA ALA A 289 19.10 -13.57 12.15
C ALA A 289 20.41 -13.46 12.96
N ALA A 290 20.44 -12.57 13.96
CA ALA A 290 21.52 -12.44 14.92
C ALA A 290 21.56 -13.55 15.99
N ASP A 291 20.40 -14.14 16.34
CA ASP A 291 20.28 -15.27 17.27
C ASP A 291 20.32 -16.63 16.57
N ALA A 292 20.34 -16.64 15.23
CA ALA A 292 20.77 -17.82 14.49
C ALA A 292 22.24 -18.07 14.87
N ALA A 293 22.44 -18.94 15.86
CA ALA A 293 23.74 -19.37 16.32
C ALA A 293 24.65 -19.54 15.10
N PRO A 294 25.86 -18.93 15.10
CA PRO A 294 26.70 -18.87 13.93
C PRO A 294 26.78 -20.28 13.35
N VAL A 295 26.17 -20.48 12.18
CA VAL A 295 26.19 -21.77 11.50
C VAL A 295 27.67 -22.12 11.44
N PRO A 296 28.10 -23.21 12.11
CA PRO A 296 29.52 -23.52 12.21
C PRO A 296 30.08 -23.46 10.81
N ALA A 297 31.05 -22.56 10.60
CA ALA A 297 31.59 -22.27 9.28
C ALA A 297 31.81 -23.61 8.57
N PRO A 298 31.29 -23.78 7.34
CA PRO A 298 31.37 -25.06 6.64
C PRO A 298 32.81 -25.53 6.74
N VAL A 299 33.00 -26.67 7.41
CA VAL A 299 34.31 -27.27 7.65
C VAL A 299 35.01 -27.23 6.31
N PRO A 300 36.17 -26.56 6.18
CA PRO A 300 36.83 -26.38 4.90
C PRO A 300 36.95 -27.75 4.27
N ALA A 301 36.26 -27.92 3.13
CA ALA A 301 36.31 -29.16 2.38
C ALA A 301 37.80 -29.52 2.22
N PRO A 302 38.20 -30.78 2.52
CA PRO A 302 39.59 -31.18 2.43
C PRO A 302 40.14 -30.72 1.09
N LEU A 303 41.21 -29.92 1.16
CA LEU A 303 41.92 -29.32 0.05
C LEU A 303 42.09 -30.37 -1.04
N ARG A 304 41.22 -30.33 -2.05
CA ARG A 304 41.33 -31.21 -3.20
C ARG A 304 42.54 -30.70 -3.95
N GLU A 305 43.63 -31.45 -3.89
CA GLU A 305 44.89 -31.10 -4.53
C GLU A 305 44.62 -30.68 -5.98
N PRO A 306 45.13 -29.51 -6.41
CA PRO A 306 44.97 -29.07 -7.79
C PRO A 306 45.62 -30.11 -8.69
N ASN A 307 44.79 -30.74 -9.52
CA ASN A 307 45.23 -31.66 -10.55
C ASN A 307 46.02 -30.85 -11.60
N LEU A 308 47.35 -30.90 -11.52
CA LEU A 308 48.31 -30.17 -12.36
C LEU A 308 48.36 -30.63 -13.83
N ALA A 309 47.40 -31.44 -14.31
CA ALA A 309 47.47 -32.08 -15.63
C ALA A 309 46.64 -31.42 -16.74
N SER A 310 46.10 -30.20 -16.54
CA SER A 310 45.31 -29.53 -17.59
C SER A 310 45.95 -28.21 -18.03
N ALA A 311 47.08 -28.32 -18.72
CA ALA A 311 47.64 -27.25 -19.53
C ALA A 311 46.94 -27.26 -20.89
N ALA A 312 45.87 -26.48 -21.05
CA ALA A 312 45.33 -26.16 -22.38
C ALA A 312 44.67 -24.79 -22.37
N ASP A 313 45.25 -23.91 -23.20
CA ASP A 313 44.68 -22.74 -23.86
C ASP A 313 43.83 -21.77 -23.05
N PHE A 314 44.52 -20.80 -22.42
CA PHE A 314 43.98 -19.46 -22.25
C PHE A 314 44.55 -18.55 -23.34
N PRO A 315 43.71 -17.87 -24.16
CA PRO A 315 44.18 -16.90 -25.12
C PRO A 315 44.82 -15.69 -24.42
N PRO A 316 45.80 -15.03 -25.06
CA PRO A 316 46.54 -13.93 -24.46
C PRO A 316 45.60 -12.75 -24.15
N LEU A 317 45.67 -12.27 -22.90
CA LEU A 317 44.98 -11.06 -22.45
C LEU A 317 45.49 -9.85 -23.26
N VAL A 318 44.58 -9.23 -24.00
CA VAL A 318 44.81 -7.94 -24.65
C VAL A 318 44.88 -6.88 -23.55
N PRO A 319 45.97 -6.08 -23.48
CA PRO A 319 46.06 -5.01 -22.49
C PRO A 319 44.99 -3.94 -22.76
N PRO A 320 44.33 -3.40 -21.72
CA PRO A 320 43.35 -2.34 -21.88
C PRO A 320 44.02 -1.06 -22.42
N PRO A 321 43.28 -0.23 -23.17
CA PRO A 321 43.81 1.04 -23.68
C PRO A 321 44.14 1.98 -22.51
N LEU A 322 45.30 2.63 -22.60
CA LEU A 322 45.67 3.72 -21.70
C LEU A 322 44.64 4.86 -21.84
N GLU A 323 43.79 5.03 -20.83
CA GLU A 323 42.94 6.22 -20.69
C GLU A 323 43.83 7.46 -20.60
N GLN A 324 43.69 8.34 -21.59
CA GLN A 324 44.29 9.67 -21.54
C GLN A 324 43.57 10.51 -20.47
N PRO A 325 44.31 11.25 -19.63
CA PRO A 325 43.71 12.17 -18.68
C PRO A 325 42.88 13.24 -19.41
N PRO A 326 41.71 13.64 -18.86
CA PRO A 326 40.86 14.65 -19.46
C PRO A 326 41.61 15.98 -19.58
N LEU A 327 41.61 16.55 -20.78
CA LEU A 327 42.13 17.88 -21.05
C LEU A 327 41.36 18.92 -20.20
N PRO A 328 42.07 19.89 -19.58
CA PRO A 328 41.42 20.97 -18.84
C PRO A 328 40.56 21.80 -19.80
N LEU A 329 39.28 21.94 -19.45
CA LEU A 329 38.34 22.81 -20.15
C LEU A 329 38.83 24.27 -20.08
N PRO A 330 38.73 25.05 -21.18
CA PRO A 330 39.07 26.45 -21.18
C PRO A 330 38.13 27.21 -20.24
N VAL A 331 38.73 28.03 -19.38
CA VAL A 331 38.04 28.93 -18.45
C VAL A 331 37.26 29.96 -19.28
N ASP A 332 35.93 29.93 -19.16
CA ASP A 332 35.02 30.85 -19.84
C ASP A 332 35.37 32.31 -19.59
N GLU A 333 35.37 33.08 -20.69
CA GLU A 333 35.43 34.54 -20.69
C GLU A 333 34.24 35.14 -19.91
N PRO A 334 34.45 36.30 -19.23
CA PRO A 334 33.36 37.04 -18.63
C PRO A 334 32.46 37.66 -19.71
N GLY A 335 31.36 36.97 -20.01
CA GLY A 335 30.31 37.47 -20.90
C GLY A 335 29.69 38.78 -20.42
N PRO A 336 29.18 39.61 -21.34
CA PRO A 336 28.67 40.95 -21.05
C PRO A 336 27.48 40.91 -20.11
N SER A 337 27.58 41.72 -19.05
CA SER A 337 26.56 41.94 -18.02
C SER A 337 25.21 42.33 -18.62
N ILE A 338 24.26 41.40 -18.62
CA ILE A 338 22.86 41.66 -18.92
C ILE A 338 22.30 42.55 -17.78
N PRO A 339 21.74 43.74 -18.09
CA PRO A 339 21.14 44.60 -17.07
C PRO A 339 19.96 43.89 -16.41
N ARG A 340 20.03 43.74 -15.09
CA ARG A 340 18.94 43.21 -14.27
C ARG A 340 17.67 44.05 -14.50
N PRO A 341 16.52 43.45 -14.82
CA PRO A 341 15.26 44.18 -14.87
C PRO A 341 14.95 44.72 -13.46
N ILE A 342 14.63 46.01 -13.40
CA ILE A 342 14.16 46.68 -12.20
C ILE A 342 12.83 46.02 -11.82
N ILE A 343 12.85 45.18 -10.79
CA ILE A 343 11.64 44.62 -10.20
C ILE A 343 10.96 45.79 -9.49
N ALA A 344 9.92 46.35 -10.11
CA ALA A 344 9.01 47.26 -9.45
C ALA A 344 8.35 46.52 -8.29
N HIS A 345 8.50 47.05 -7.07
CA HIS A 345 7.79 46.56 -5.90
C HIS A 345 6.28 46.53 -6.18
N PRO A 346 5.59 45.41 -5.92
CA PRO A 346 4.13 45.40 -6.00
C PRO A 346 3.56 46.38 -4.96
N PRO A 347 2.50 47.12 -5.29
CA PRO A 347 1.84 47.99 -4.33
C PRO A 347 1.34 47.19 -3.13
N PRO A 348 1.33 47.77 -1.92
CA PRO A 348 0.79 47.10 -0.74
C PRO A 348 -0.67 46.73 -0.98
N PRO A 349 -1.12 45.54 -0.53
CA PRO A 349 -2.51 45.14 -0.67
C PRO A 349 -3.42 46.18 0.02
N PRO A 350 -4.61 46.47 -0.54
CA PRO A 350 -5.57 47.34 0.13
C PRO A 350 -5.89 46.73 1.50
N ALA A 351 -5.83 47.55 2.54
CA ALA A 351 -6.26 47.17 3.87
C ALA A 351 -7.72 46.69 3.78
N LEU A 352 -7.92 45.39 3.91
CA LEU A 352 -9.25 44.82 4.11
C LEU A 352 -9.71 45.27 5.49
N ASP A 353 -10.74 46.12 5.48
CA ASP A 353 -11.45 46.57 6.66
C ASP A 353 -12.12 45.34 7.30
N VAL A 354 -11.49 44.81 8.35
CA VAL A 354 -12.03 43.72 9.18
C VAL A 354 -13.06 44.34 10.12
N GLY A 355 -14.19 44.72 9.54
CA GLY A 355 -15.38 45.16 10.25
C GLY A 355 -16.58 44.59 9.53
N ILE A 356 -17.44 43.88 10.26
CA ILE A 356 -18.66 43.17 9.79
C ILE A 356 -18.43 41.68 9.47
N VAL A 357 -18.04 40.89 10.47
CA VAL A 357 -18.66 39.57 10.76
C VAL A 357 -18.64 39.35 12.27
N ALA A 358 -19.53 40.02 12.99
CA ALA A 358 -19.79 39.76 14.41
C ALA A 358 -21.29 39.90 14.65
N ALA A 359 -22.04 38.84 14.32
CA ALA A 359 -23.37 38.50 14.85
C ALA A 359 -23.98 37.39 13.97
N TYR A 360 -23.46 36.17 14.08
CA TYR A 360 -24.27 34.98 13.83
C TYR A 360 -24.07 34.04 15.00
N ASP A 361 -25.14 33.88 15.77
CA ASP A 361 -25.26 33.03 16.94
C ASP A 361 -24.77 31.61 16.68
N ALA A 362 -23.75 31.21 17.42
CA ALA A 362 -23.22 29.85 17.48
C ALA A 362 -23.88 29.07 18.63
N ALA A 363 -25.21 29.04 18.68
CA ALA A 363 -25.95 28.37 19.76
C ALA A 363 -26.89 27.23 19.33
N ASP A 364 -27.18 27.03 18.03
CA ASP A 364 -28.29 26.13 17.61
C ASP A 364 -27.92 24.93 16.71
N PHE A 365 -26.64 24.54 16.58
CA PHE A 365 -26.26 23.45 15.66
C PHE A 365 -25.55 22.22 16.26
N PHE A 366 -25.53 22.08 17.58
CA PHE A 366 -25.08 20.83 18.24
C PHE A 366 -26.11 20.29 19.24
N SER A 367 -27.28 19.91 18.72
CA SER A 367 -28.09 18.87 19.35
C SER A 367 -28.07 17.66 18.42
N ALA A 368 -27.06 16.81 18.58
CA ALA A 368 -27.14 15.45 18.04
C ALA A 368 -28.32 14.75 18.72
N PRO A 369 -29.17 14.01 17.98
CA PRO A 369 -30.24 13.24 18.60
C PRO A 369 -29.63 12.27 19.62
N SER A 370 -30.13 12.35 20.85
CA SER A 370 -29.77 11.44 21.92
C SER A 370 -30.05 10.01 21.45
N SER A 371 -29.08 9.11 21.60
CA SER A 371 -29.22 7.68 21.28
C SER A 371 -30.33 6.97 22.09
N GLN A 372 -31.00 7.70 22.98
CA GLN A 372 -32.11 7.23 23.79
C GLN A 372 -33.44 7.23 23.02
N ASP A 373 -33.64 8.16 22.07
CA ASP A 373 -34.89 8.23 21.29
C ASP A 373 -35.05 7.04 20.31
N PHE A 374 -33.94 6.43 19.85
CA PHE A 374 -33.99 5.25 18.97
C PHE A 374 -34.43 3.97 19.69
N ARG A 375 -34.26 3.87 21.02
CA ARG A 375 -34.71 2.70 21.78
C ARG A 375 -36.21 2.72 22.03
N ASP A 376 -36.77 3.90 22.30
CA ASP A 376 -38.20 4.05 22.58
C ASP A 376 -39.06 3.86 21.32
N GLU A 377 -38.52 4.11 20.12
CA GLU A 377 -39.26 3.90 18.85
C GLU A 377 -39.28 2.42 18.40
N VAL A 378 -38.26 1.63 18.76
CA VAL A 378 -38.21 0.18 18.47
C VAL A 378 -39.11 -0.61 19.42
N ASP A 379 -39.21 -0.20 20.69
CA ASP A 379 -40.12 -0.83 21.66
C ASP A 379 -41.60 -0.48 21.39
N ALA A 380 -41.90 0.56 20.61
CA ALA A 380 -43.27 0.92 20.22
C ALA A 380 -43.79 0.14 18.98
N LEU A 381 -42.91 -0.58 18.27
CA LEU A 381 -43.23 -1.33 17.05
C LEU A 381 -43.30 -2.85 17.26
N LEU A 382 -43.00 -3.33 18.48
CA LEU A 382 -43.18 -4.71 18.93
C LEU A 382 -44.35 -4.80 19.91
#